data_AF-A0A535Z0G6-F1
#
_entry.id   AF-A0A535Z0G6-F1
#
_cell.length_a   1.000
_cell.length_b   1.000
_cell.length_c   1.000
_cell.angle_alpha   90.00
_cell.angle_beta   90.00
_cell.angle_gamma   90.00
#
_symmetry.space_group_name_H-M   'P 1'
#
loop_
_entity.id
_entity.type
_entity.pdbx_description
1 polymer ?
#
loop_
_entity_poly.entity_id
_entity_poly.type
_entity_poly.pdbx_seq_one_letter_code
_entity_poly.pdbx_strand_id
1 'polypeptide(L)'
;MSYPWTRVPAGDPPIDQLQLGLLPLVDRVMGVLWSRPGGLSLRTTWVTPATIVLGLLVGGAAALLGLAAIINGLAVGNIVEIGGGVLACVLGAGGGSVALFGIRQRLIR
;
A
#
# COMPACT_ATOMS: atom_id res chain seq x y z
N MET A 1 12.20 -23.79 10.27
CA MET A 1 11.43 -23.11 11.34
C MET A 1 10.69 -21.93 10.72
N SER A 2 9.35 -21.88 10.72
CA SER A 2 8.62 -20.68 10.27
C SER A 2 8.42 -19.77 11.47
N TYR A 3 8.95 -18.55 11.42
CA TYR A 3 8.74 -17.58 12.49
C TYR A 3 7.25 -17.19 12.55
N PRO A 4 6.64 -17.06 13.75
CA PRO A 4 5.22 -16.71 13.89
C PRO A 4 4.83 -15.44 13.12
N TRP A 5 5.79 -14.51 13.03
CA TRP A 5 5.65 -13.18 12.44
C TRP A 5 5.71 -13.19 10.92
N THR A 6 6.35 -14.20 10.30
CA THR A 6 6.48 -14.35 8.83
C THR A 6 5.57 -15.40 8.24
N ARG A 7 4.89 -16.18 9.09
CA ARG A 7 4.00 -17.26 8.65
C ARG A 7 2.74 -16.69 8.00
N VAL A 8 2.53 -17.03 6.74
CA VAL A 8 1.26 -16.83 6.04
C VAL A 8 0.29 -17.94 6.50
N PRO A 9 -0.91 -17.61 7.01
CA PRO A 9 -1.91 -18.62 7.38
C PRO A 9 -2.36 -19.47 6.18
N ALA A 10 -2.72 -20.72 6.43
CA ALA A 10 -3.35 -21.57 5.42
C ALA A 10 -4.86 -21.24 5.34
N GLY A 11 -5.38 -21.01 4.13
CA GLY A 11 -6.77 -20.62 3.86
C GLY A 11 -6.91 -19.17 3.39
N ASP A 12 -8.11 -18.81 2.93
CA ASP A 12 -8.40 -17.45 2.45
C ASP A 12 -8.48 -16.45 3.63
N PRO A 13 -8.00 -15.21 3.46
CA PRO A 13 -8.09 -14.19 4.50
C PRO A 13 -9.57 -13.83 4.77
N PRO A 14 -9.97 -13.63 6.04
CA PRO A 14 -11.30 -13.13 6.35
C PRO A 14 -11.45 -11.68 5.82
N ILE A 15 -12.56 -11.41 5.15
CA ILE A 15 -12.85 -10.10 4.54
C ILE A 15 -14.05 -9.46 5.25
N ASP A 16 -13.86 -8.27 5.80
CA ASP A 16 -14.91 -7.45 6.42
C ASP A 16 -15.55 -6.45 5.42
N GLN A 17 -16.72 -5.90 5.71
CA GLN A 17 -17.45 -4.97 4.82
C GLN A 17 -16.64 -3.73 4.44
N LEU A 18 -15.82 -3.20 5.37
CA LEU A 18 -14.89 -2.11 5.07
C LEU A 18 -13.80 -2.54 4.09
N GLN A 19 -13.30 -3.77 4.20
CA GLN A 19 -12.30 -4.32 3.27
C GLN A 19 -12.88 -4.57 1.88
N LEU A 20 -14.16 -4.95 1.77
CA LEU A 20 -14.86 -5.07 0.48
C LEU A 20 -14.93 -3.73 -0.27
N GLY A 21 -15.13 -2.61 0.44
CA GLY A 21 -15.13 -1.28 -0.15
C GLY A 21 -13.74 -0.80 -0.61
N LEU A 22 -12.70 -1.17 0.15
CA LEU A 22 -11.29 -0.86 -0.19
C LEU A 22 -10.71 -1.77 -1.28
N LEU A 23 -11.25 -2.98 -1.43
CA LEU A 23 -10.77 -4.00 -2.36
C LEU A 23 -10.53 -3.49 -3.81
N PRO A 24 -11.48 -2.77 -4.47
CA PRO A 24 -11.25 -2.30 -5.84
C PRO A 24 -10.15 -1.26 -5.95
N LEU A 25 -9.92 -0.46 -4.90
CA LEU A 25 -8.81 0.49 -4.85
C LEU A 25 -7.49 -0.26 -4.76
N VAL A 26 -7.37 -1.21 -3.83
CA VAL A 26 -6.12 -1.94 -3.61
C VAL A 26 -5.78 -2.85 -4.80
N ASP A 27 -6.77 -3.51 -5.40
CA ASP A 27 -6.57 -4.33 -6.60
C ASP A 27 -6.13 -3.49 -7.82
N ARG A 28 -6.56 -2.21 -7.92
CA ARG A 28 -6.07 -1.27 -8.93
C ARG A 28 -4.63 -0.87 -8.66
N VAL A 29 -4.29 -0.54 -7.40
CA VAL A 29 -2.91 -0.20 -7.02
C VAL A 29 -1.97 -1.36 -7.32
N MET A 30 -2.33 -2.59 -6.94
CA MET A 30 -1.55 -3.79 -7.25
C MET A 30 -1.47 -4.07 -8.75
N GLY A 31 -2.54 -3.81 -9.51
CA GLY A 31 -2.53 -3.92 -10.96
C GLY A 31 -1.58 -2.93 -11.64
N VAL A 32 -1.63 -1.65 -11.23
CA VAL A 32 -0.74 -0.59 -11.74
C VAL A 32 0.72 -0.88 -11.42
N LEU A 33 0.99 -1.43 -10.23
CA LEU A 33 2.34 -1.80 -9.80
C LEU A 33 2.80 -3.16 -10.36
N TRP A 34 2.01 -3.79 -11.24
CA TRP A 34 2.25 -5.13 -11.80
C TRP A 34 2.52 -6.20 -10.73
N SER A 35 2.07 -5.97 -9.49
CA SER A 35 2.44 -6.79 -8.33
C SER A 35 1.53 -8.01 -8.15
N ARG A 36 0.69 -8.33 -9.14
CA ARG A 36 -0.22 -9.48 -9.10
C ARG A 36 0.57 -10.78 -9.33
N PRO A 37 0.73 -11.66 -8.34
CA PRO A 37 1.20 -13.02 -8.60
C PRO A 37 0.01 -13.78 -9.21
N GLY A 38 0.05 -14.07 -10.52
CA GLY A 38 -0.93 -14.95 -11.17
C GLY A 38 -2.37 -14.41 -11.28
N GLY A 39 -2.59 -13.10 -11.14
CA GLY A 39 -3.91 -12.47 -11.35
C GLY A 39 -4.88 -12.55 -10.16
N LEU A 40 -4.43 -13.03 -8.99
CA LEU A 40 -5.28 -13.22 -7.82
C LEU A 40 -5.47 -11.91 -7.04
N SER A 41 -6.73 -11.62 -6.74
CA SER A 41 -7.18 -10.51 -5.89
C SER A 41 -6.76 -10.76 -4.44
N LEU A 42 -6.67 -9.70 -3.64
CA LEU A 42 -6.45 -9.78 -2.19
C LEU A 42 -7.51 -10.59 -1.43
N ARG A 43 -8.58 -11.01 -2.13
CA ARG A 43 -9.57 -11.99 -1.64
C ARG A 43 -8.98 -13.35 -1.31
N THR A 44 -7.95 -13.76 -2.03
CA THR A 44 -7.40 -15.12 -1.98
C THR A 44 -5.92 -15.13 -1.60
N THR A 45 -5.38 -13.98 -1.20
CA THR A 45 -3.95 -13.83 -0.95
C THR A 45 -3.70 -12.95 0.26
N TRP A 46 -2.96 -13.51 1.22
CA TRP A 46 -2.50 -12.79 2.39
C TRP A 46 -1.43 -11.78 2.02
N VAL A 47 -1.54 -10.57 2.56
CA VAL A 47 -0.44 -9.61 2.48
C VAL A 47 0.70 -10.11 3.39
N THR A 48 1.89 -10.27 2.81
CA THR A 48 3.04 -10.71 3.59
C THR A 48 3.45 -9.61 4.59
N PRO A 49 4.03 -9.98 5.74
CA PRO A 49 4.44 -8.98 6.74
C PRO A 49 5.53 -8.06 6.19
N ALA A 50 6.39 -8.57 5.29
CA ALA A 50 7.37 -7.76 4.59
C ALA A 50 6.71 -6.67 3.74
N THR A 51 5.62 -7.00 3.04
CA THR A 51 4.84 -6.03 2.25
C THR A 51 4.16 -4.99 3.14
N ILE A 52 3.69 -5.37 4.34
CA ILE A 52 3.13 -4.42 5.31
C ILE A 52 4.20 -3.42 5.75
N VAL A 53 5.38 -3.91 6.16
CA VAL A 53 6.49 -3.06 6.62
C VAL A 53 6.99 -2.17 5.48
N LEU A 54 7.17 -2.71 4.28
CA LEU A 54 7.57 -1.95 3.10
C LEU A 54 6.52 -0.90 2.72
N GLY A 55 5.24 -1.25 2.71
CA GLY A 55 4.16 -0.32 2.40
C GLY A 55 4.07 0.84 3.39
N LEU A 56 4.30 0.58 4.68
CA LEU A 56 4.35 1.60 5.73
C LEU A 56 5.58 2.50 5.60
N LEU A 57 6.77 1.91 5.51
CA LEU A 57 8.02 2.66 5.51
C LEU A 57 8.24 3.39 4.19
N VAL A 58 8.16 2.67 3.07
CA VAL A 58 8.40 3.25 1.74
C VAL A 58 7.22 4.14 1.34
N GLY A 59 5.98 3.70 1.59
CA GLY A 59 4.80 4.51 1.30
C GLY A 59 4.75 5.77 2.16
N GLY A 60 5.04 5.67 3.45
CA GLY A 60 5.13 6.82 4.36
C GLY A 60 6.24 7.79 3.97
N ALA A 61 7.45 7.28 3.69
CA ALA A 61 8.57 8.11 3.25
C ALA A 61 8.26 8.82 1.92
N ALA A 62 7.69 8.10 0.93
CA ALA A 62 7.30 8.68 -0.35
C ALA A 62 6.23 9.78 -0.19
N ALA A 63 5.25 9.57 0.69
CA ALA A 63 4.22 10.58 0.98
C ALA A 63 4.81 11.84 1.64
N LEU A 64 5.71 11.68 2.63
CA LEU A 64 6.36 12.79 3.32
C LEU A 64 7.27 13.59 2.40
N LEU A 65 8.12 12.90 1.63
CA LEU A 65 9.00 13.54 0.65
C LEU A 65 8.21 14.19 -0.48
N GLY A 66 7.12 13.55 -0.93
CA GLY A 66 6.21 14.13 -1.91
C GLY A 66 5.57 15.43 -1.42
N LEU A 67 5.12 15.46 -0.15
CA LEU A 67 4.55 16.67 0.45
C LEU A 67 5.59 17.79 0.54
N ALA A 68 6.82 17.46 0.96
CA ALA A 68 7.93 18.41 1.00
C ALA A 68 8.25 18.99 -0.38
N ALA A 69 8.28 18.15 -1.42
CA ALA A 69 8.50 18.57 -2.80
C ALA A 69 7.38 19.48 -3.33
N ILE A 70 6.12 19.21 -2.98
CA ILE A 70 4.99 20.10 -3.32
C ILE A 70 5.17 21.47 -2.66
N ILE A 71 5.48 21.50 -1.36
CA ILE A 71 5.66 22.75 -0.60
C ILE A 71 6.82 23.56 -1.19
N ASN A 72 7.96 22.91 -1.46
CA ASN A 72 9.12 23.57 -2.04
C ASN A 72 8.83 24.06 -3.47
N GLY A 73 8.22 23.21 -4.31
CA GLY A 73 7.86 23.55 -5.67
C GLY A 73 6.88 24.72 -5.75
N LEU A 74 5.93 24.82 -4.82
CA LEU A 74 5.04 25.99 -4.70
C LEU A 74 5.79 27.26 -4.30
N ALA A 75 6.77 27.17 -3.39
CA ALA A 75 7.57 28.32 -2.96
C ALA A 75 8.46 28.87 -4.07
N VAL A 76 9.00 28.00 -4.93
CA VAL A 76 9.92 28.36 -6.03
C VAL A 76 9.18 28.55 -7.37
N GLY A 77 7.89 28.19 -7.46
CA GLY A 77 7.11 28.22 -8.69
C GLY A 77 7.48 27.12 -9.70
N ASN A 78 8.06 26.02 -9.24
CA ASN A 78 8.52 24.91 -10.08
C ASN A 78 7.44 23.83 -10.24
N ILE A 79 6.77 23.84 -11.40
CA ILE A 79 5.67 22.92 -11.72
C ILE A 79 6.13 21.45 -11.80
N VAL A 80 7.37 21.20 -12.22
CA VAL A 80 7.90 19.83 -12.32
C VAL A 80 8.05 19.21 -10.94
N GLU A 81 8.52 20.00 -9.97
CA GLU A 81 8.70 19.56 -8.59
C GLU A 81 7.36 19.32 -7.89
N ILE A 82 6.38 20.19 -8.14
CA ILE A 82 4.99 20.00 -7.68
C ILE A 82 4.42 18.71 -8.27
N GLY A 83 4.56 18.51 -9.59
CA GLY A 83 4.06 17.30 -10.27
C GLY A 83 4.70 16.02 -9.74
N GLY A 84 6.02 16.03 -9.54
CA GLY A 84 6.76 14.92 -8.95
C GLY A 84 6.32 14.63 -7.51
N GLY A 85 6.10 15.68 -6.71
CA GLY A 85 5.62 15.55 -5.34
C GLY A 85 4.21 14.98 -5.24
N VAL A 86 3.29 15.42 -6.10
CA VAL A 86 1.92 14.87 -6.21
C VAL A 86 1.97 13.38 -6.55
N LEU A 87 2.80 12.99 -7.53
CA LEU A 87 2.97 11.60 -7.90
C LEU A 87 3.50 10.76 -6.73
N ALA A 88 4.52 11.27 -6.02
CA ALA A 88 5.07 10.61 -4.84
C ALA A 88 4.04 10.44 -3.71
N CYS A 89 3.18 11.45 -3.47
CA CYS A 89 2.08 11.33 -2.52
C CYS A 89 1.04 10.27 -2.92
N VAL A 90 0.67 10.20 -4.20
CA VAL A 90 -0.27 9.19 -4.72
C VAL A 90 0.31 7.78 -4.54
N LEU A 91 1.57 7.57 -4.89
CA LEU A 91 2.25 6.29 -4.71
C LEU A 91 2.39 5.94 -3.23
N GLY A 92 2.70 6.92 -2.38
CA GLY A 92 2.78 6.76 -0.93
C GLY A 92 1.47 6.32 -0.29
N ALA A 93 0.36 6.96 -0.68
CA ALA A 93 -0.99 6.58 -0.27
C ALA A 93 -1.35 5.15 -0.75
N GLY A 94 -0.95 4.78 -1.97
CA GLY A 94 -1.07 3.42 -2.48
C GLY A 94 -0.36 2.39 -1.60
N GLY A 95 0.90 2.64 -1.24
CA GLY A 95 1.66 1.78 -0.32
C GLY A 95 1.07 1.68 1.08
N GLY A 96 0.64 2.81 1.65
CA GLY A 96 0.02 2.87 2.98
C GLY A 96 -1.33 2.13 3.04
N SER A 97 -2.15 2.22 1.99
CA SER A 97 -3.43 1.50 1.94
C SER A 97 -3.25 -0.03 1.90
N VAL A 98 -2.25 -0.54 1.18
CA VAL A 98 -1.88 -1.97 1.18
C VAL A 98 -1.43 -2.42 2.57
N ALA A 99 -0.59 -1.62 3.25
CA ALA A 99 -0.14 -1.93 4.60
C ALA A 99 -1.31 -1.97 5.60
N LEU A 100 -2.21 -0.99 5.54
CA LEU A 100 -3.40 -0.93 6.40
C LEU A 100 -4.32 -2.13 6.17
N PHE A 101 -4.51 -2.53 4.91
CA PHE A 101 -5.29 -3.71 4.55
C PHE A 101 -4.69 -4.99 5.15
N GLY A 102 -3.36 -5.17 5.02
CA GLY A 102 -2.65 -6.31 5.58
C GLY A 102 -2.67 -6.36 7.12
N ILE A 103 -2.62 -5.21 7.80
CA ILE A 103 -2.78 -5.12 9.26
C ILE A 103 -4.19 -5.57 9.66
N ARG A 104 -5.23 -5.08 8.96
CA ARG A 104 -6.63 -5.45 9.22
C ARG A 104 -6.89 -6.94 9.02
N GLN A 105 -6.34 -7.56 7.97
CA GLN A 105 -6.43 -9.02 7.76
C GLN A 105 -5.93 -9.83 8.96
N ARG A 106 -4.94 -9.32 9.71
CA ARG A 106 -4.37 -9.99 10.88
C ARG A 106 -5.10 -9.71 12.19
N LEU A 107 -5.76 -8.55 12.30
CA LEU A 107 -6.55 -8.18 13.47
C LEU A 107 -7.91 -8.88 13.52
N ILE A 108 -8.44 -9.29 12.36
CA ILE A 108 -9.73 -9.99 12.24
C ILE A 108 -9.56 -11.52 12.35
N ARG A 109 -8.30 -12.00 12.44
CA ARG A 109 -7.97 -13.41 12.69
C ARG A 109 -8.16 -13.77 14.16
#